data_AF-A0A835YY01-F1
#
_entry.id   AF-A0A835YY01-F1
#
_cell.length_a   1.000
_cell.length_b   1.000
_cell.length_c   1.000
_cell.angle_alpha   90.00
_cell.angle_beta   90.00
_cell.angle_gamma   90.00
#
_symmetry.space_group_name_H-M   'P 1'
#
loop_
_entity.id
_entity.type
_entity.pdbx_description
1 polymer ?
#
loop_
_entity_poly.entity_id
_entity_poly.type
_entity_poly.pdbx_seq_one_letter_code
_entity_poly.pdbx_strand_id
1 'polypeptide(L)'
;METPCHTAGDIGRRVRDVARQLQSTALAAGTRKHYDSAWRFWAEWRQLAGLPLYLTGSDTAADARALRDFAAYCFHEHGNSAGTIEGKLSAIRYHHLIPEHGPGVDLKPHKIITDVLRGIGRRTAAPERRAP
;
A
#
# COMPACT_ATOMS: atom_id res chain seq x y z
N MET A 1 44.91 12.68 24.14
CA MET A 1 44.15 13.10 22.94
C MET A 1 43.68 11.81 22.30
N GLU A 2 42.58 11.26 22.79
CA GLU A 2 42.10 9.93 22.40
C GLU A 2 41.16 10.06 21.19
N THR A 3 41.59 9.54 20.06
CA THR A 3 40.74 9.39 18.86
C THR A 3 39.65 8.39 19.20
N PRO A 4 38.34 8.70 19.03
CA PRO A 4 37.30 7.72 19.27
C PRO A 4 37.43 6.61 18.23
N CYS A 5 37.87 5.43 18.67
CA CYS A 5 37.85 4.21 17.89
C CYS A 5 36.40 3.79 17.69
N HIS A 6 35.76 4.30 16.64
CA HIS A 6 34.45 3.82 16.21
C HIS A 6 34.61 2.40 15.69
N THR A 7 34.23 1.42 16.51
CA THR A 7 34.19 0.01 16.10
C THR A 7 33.22 -0.14 14.93
N ALA A 8 33.51 -1.02 13.98
CA ALA A 8 32.69 -1.23 12.77
C ALA A 8 31.18 -1.47 13.06
N GLY A 9 30.83 -1.99 14.25
CA GLY A 9 29.45 -2.14 14.71
C GLY A 9 28.70 -0.83 14.99
N ASP A 10 29.39 0.21 15.45
CA ASP A 10 28.83 1.54 15.75
C ASP A 10 28.47 2.29 14.44
N ILE A 11 29.35 2.20 13.43
CA ILE A 11 29.08 2.73 12.09
C ILE A 11 27.85 2.03 11.47
N GLY A 12 27.80 0.70 11.54
CA GLY A 12 26.66 -0.06 11.01
C GLY A 12 25.33 0.31 11.66
N ARG A 13 25.31 0.60 12.97
CA ARG A 13 24.11 1.04 13.68
C ARG A 13 23.67 2.43 13.23
N ARG A 14 24.58 3.40 13.23
CA ARG A 14 24.30 4.79 12.82
C ARG A 14 23.79 4.87 11.37
N VAL A 15 24.38 4.11 10.46
CA VAL A 15 23.92 4.05 9.05
C VAL A 15 22.50 3.52 8.96
N ARG A 16 22.14 2.48 9.72
CA ARG A 16 20.75 1.97 9.77
C ARG A 16 19.78 2.99 10.36
N ASP A 17 20.19 3.71 11.41
CA ASP A 17 19.36 4.73 12.04
C ASP A 17 19.09 5.91 11.09
N VAL A 18 20.12 6.38 10.38
CA VAL A 18 19.99 7.41 9.33
C VAL A 18 19.12 6.90 8.17
N ALA A 19 19.28 5.66 7.72
CA ALA A 19 18.46 5.10 6.66
C ALA A 19 16.97 5.04 7.04
N ARG A 20 16.65 4.68 8.30
CA ARG A 20 15.28 4.73 8.83
C ARG A 20 14.75 6.16 8.89
N GLN A 21 15.57 7.11 9.32
CA GLN A 21 15.18 8.51 9.37
C GLN A 21 14.88 9.06 7.97
N LEU A 22 15.74 8.78 6.99
CA LEU A 22 15.53 9.15 5.60
C LEU A 22 14.26 8.53 5.01
N GLN A 23 14.02 7.23 5.25
CA GLN A 23 12.76 6.58 4.87
C GLN A 23 11.54 7.24 5.51
N SER A 24 11.63 7.61 6.78
CA SER A 24 10.54 8.28 7.49
C SER A 24 10.26 9.68 6.92
N THR A 25 11.28 10.41 6.49
CA THR A 25 11.15 11.75 5.91
C THR A 25 10.83 11.77 4.41
N ALA A 26 10.96 10.64 3.72
CA ALA A 26 10.75 10.54 2.27
C ALA A 26 9.30 10.81 1.84
N LEU A 27 8.32 10.61 2.72
CA LEU A 27 6.93 10.96 2.45
C LEU A 27 6.63 12.37 2.95
N ALA A 28 6.20 13.23 2.03
CA ALA A 28 5.60 14.50 2.39
C ALA A 28 4.43 14.30 3.37
N ALA A 29 4.25 15.22 4.32
CA ALA A 29 3.23 15.11 5.37
C ALA A 29 1.81 14.92 4.82
N GLY A 30 1.49 15.55 3.68
CA GLY A 30 0.21 15.36 2.99
C GLY A 30 0.02 13.93 2.47
N THR A 31 1.07 13.35 1.88
CA THR A 31 1.06 11.96 1.40
C THR A 31 0.89 10.98 2.55
N ARG A 32 1.52 11.24 3.71
CA ARG A 32 1.34 10.41 4.90
C ARG A 32 -0.12 10.40 5.37
N LYS A 33 -0.76 11.57 5.48
CA LYS A 33 -2.18 11.66 5.86
C LYS A 33 -3.09 10.89 4.89
N HIS A 34 -2.80 10.98 3.58
CA HIS A 34 -3.53 10.21 2.58
C HIS A 34 -3.34 8.71 2.79
N TYR A 35 -2.11 8.27 3.08
CA TYR A 35 -1.80 6.86 3.31
C TYR A 35 -2.49 6.32 4.56
N ASP A 36 -2.46 7.06 5.67
CA ASP A 36 -3.16 6.69 6.90
C ASP A 36 -4.68 6.55 6.68
N SER A 37 -5.28 7.47 5.92
CA SER A 37 -6.70 7.39 5.56
C SER A 37 -7.02 6.19 4.69
N ALA A 38 -6.20 5.91 3.67
CA ALA A 38 -6.35 4.73 2.83
C ALA A 38 -6.16 3.42 3.62
N TRP A 39 -5.24 3.39 4.58
CA TRP A 39 -5.02 2.26 5.47
C TRP A 39 -6.22 1.97 6.38
N ARG A 40 -6.79 3.01 7.00
CA ARG A 40 -8.02 2.86 7.81
C ARG A 40 -9.15 2.29 6.98
N PHE A 41 -9.28 2.76 5.74
CA PHE A 41 -10.32 2.28 4.83
C PHE A 41 -10.12 0.82 4.41
N TRP A 42 -8.87 0.40 4.18
CA TRP A 42 -8.53 -1.00 4.01
C TRP A 42 -8.89 -1.84 5.25
N ALA A 43 -8.51 -1.36 6.44
CA ALA A 43 -8.73 -2.07 7.68
C ALA A 43 -10.23 -2.29 7.96
N GLU A 44 -11.03 -1.24 7.76
CA GLU A 44 -12.48 -1.29 7.86
C GLU A 44 -13.08 -2.30 6.88
N TRP A 45 -12.68 -2.26 5.61
CA TRP A 45 -13.15 -3.23 4.62
C TRP A 45 -12.78 -4.68 4.98
N ARG A 46 -11.54 -4.94 5.41
CA ARG A 46 -11.11 -6.27 5.85
C ARG A 46 -11.94 -6.76 7.03
N GLN A 47 -12.21 -5.88 7.99
CA GLN A 47 -13.05 -6.19 9.15
C GLN A 47 -14.49 -6.53 8.73
N LEU A 48 -15.11 -5.71 7.87
CA LEU A 48 -16.45 -5.95 7.35
C LEU A 48 -16.54 -7.27 6.56
N ALA A 49 -15.49 -7.62 5.83
CA ALA A 49 -15.39 -8.87 5.09
C ALA A 49 -15.03 -10.09 5.95
N GLY A 50 -14.77 -9.92 7.25
CA GLY A 50 -14.33 -11.00 8.15
C GLY A 50 -12.94 -11.57 7.80
N LEU A 51 -12.08 -10.75 7.18
CA LEU A 51 -10.76 -11.14 6.70
C LEU A 51 -9.63 -10.60 7.62
N PRO A 52 -8.48 -11.29 7.71
CA PRO A 52 -7.34 -10.81 8.49
C PRO A 52 -6.85 -9.44 8.03
N LEU A 53 -6.53 -8.51 8.93
CA LEU A 53 -6.08 -7.17 8.54
C LEU A 53 -4.84 -7.19 7.63
N TYR A 54 -3.88 -8.05 7.95
CA TYR A 54 -2.57 -8.10 7.31
C TYR A 54 -2.50 -9.17 6.22
N LEU A 55 -1.87 -8.80 5.12
CA LEU A 55 -1.36 -9.70 4.11
C LEU A 55 0.02 -10.21 4.55
N THR A 56 0.31 -11.47 4.24
CA THR A 56 1.47 -12.18 4.81
C THR A 56 2.67 -12.24 3.87
N GLY A 57 2.48 -11.99 2.57
CA GLY A 57 3.51 -12.17 1.55
C GLY A 57 3.85 -13.63 1.25
N SER A 58 3.31 -14.58 2.02
CA SER A 58 3.61 -16.01 1.88
C SER A 58 2.93 -16.63 0.65
N ASP A 59 1.75 -16.14 0.28
CA ASP A 59 1.06 -16.47 -0.96
C ASP A 59 0.79 -15.19 -1.74
N THR A 60 1.70 -14.89 -2.67
CA THR A 60 1.63 -13.69 -3.52
C THR A 60 0.37 -13.64 -4.38
N ALA A 61 -0.18 -14.79 -4.77
CA ALA A 61 -1.39 -14.86 -5.57
C ALA A 61 -2.63 -14.58 -4.72
N ALA A 62 -2.68 -15.09 -3.48
CA ALA A 62 -3.76 -14.77 -2.54
C ALA A 62 -3.75 -13.29 -2.15
N ASP A 63 -2.58 -12.74 -1.85
CA ASP A 63 -2.44 -11.31 -1.53
C ASP A 63 -2.87 -10.43 -2.71
N ALA A 64 -2.48 -10.80 -3.93
CA ALA A 64 -2.92 -10.11 -5.14
C ALA A 64 -4.43 -10.18 -5.35
N ARG A 65 -5.08 -11.32 -5.03
CA ARG A 65 -6.55 -11.44 -5.06
C ARG A 65 -7.21 -10.55 -4.02
N ALA A 66 -6.67 -10.47 -2.80
CA ALA A 66 -7.20 -9.57 -1.78
C ALA A 66 -7.14 -8.10 -2.21
N LEU A 67 -6.02 -7.66 -2.80
CA LEU A 67 -5.87 -6.30 -3.34
C LEU A 67 -6.78 -6.05 -4.54
N ARG A 68 -6.99 -7.05 -5.40
CA ARG A 68 -7.95 -7.02 -6.50
C ARG A 68 -9.38 -6.80 -6.00
N ASP A 69 -9.79 -7.54 -4.97
CA ASP A 69 -11.14 -7.50 -4.42
C ASP A 69 -11.41 -6.16 -3.73
N PHE A 70 -10.41 -5.62 -3.03
CA PHE A 70 -10.48 -4.26 -2.49
C PHE A 70 -10.61 -3.19 -3.58
N ALA A 71 -9.87 -3.31 -4.69
CA ALA A 71 -10.00 -2.40 -5.82
C ALA A 71 -11.41 -2.44 -6.42
N ALA A 72 -12.00 -3.64 -6.55
CA ALA A 72 -13.37 -3.82 -7.00
C ALA A 72 -14.38 -3.19 -6.02
N TYR A 73 -14.19 -3.39 -4.71
CA TYR A 73 -15.00 -2.75 -3.66
C TYR A 73 -14.95 -1.22 -3.74
N CYS A 74 -13.75 -0.63 -3.84
CA CYS A 74 -13.59 0.83 -3.95
C CYS A 74 -14.29 1.40 -5.19
N PHE A 75 -14.26 0.67 -6.31
CA PHE A 75 -14.93 1.10 -7.52
C PHE A 75 -16.46 0.94 -7.42
N HIS A 76 -16.93 -0.23 -6.99
CA HIS A 76 -18.35 -0.57 -7.02
C HIS A 76 -19.15 0.17 -5.94
N GLU A 77 -18.67 0.16 -4.70
CA GLU A 77 -19.40 0.69 -3.56
C GLU A 77 -19.14 2.19 -3.35
N HIS A 78 -17.97 2.69 -3.77
CA HIS A 78 -17.54 4.07 -3.50
C HIS A 78 -17.28 4.91 -4.74
N GLY A 79 -17.49 4.35 -5.95
CA GLY A 79 -17.32 5.07 -7.21
C GLY A 79 -15.91 5.63 -7.45
N ASN A 80 -14.88 5.07 -6.79
CA ASN A 80 -13.53 5.62 -6.87
C ASN A 80 -12.93 5.42 -8.27
N SER A 81 -12.23 6.44 -8.78
CA SER A 81 -11.52 6.36 -10.06
C SER A 81 -10.30 5.43 -9.97
N ALA A 82 -9.84 4.92 -11.11
CA ALA A 82 -8.66 4.04 -11.17
C ALA A 82 -7.42 4.67 -10.51
N GLY A 83 -7.14 5.95 -10.75
CA GLY A 83 -6.00 6.66 -10.13
C GLY A 83 -6.16 6.82 -8.61
N THR A 84 -7.38 7.05 -8.12
CA THR A 84 -7.65 7.10 -6.67
C THR A 84 -7.40 5.74 -6.02
N ILE A 85 -7.83 4.66 -6.67
CA ILE A 85 -7.64 3.29 -6.18
C ILE A 85 -6.15 2.92 -6.22
N GLU A 86 -5.42 3.30 -7.26
CA GLU A 86 -3.98 3.10 -7.35
C GLU A 86 -3.22 3.79 -6.20
N GLY A 87 -3.61 5.02 -5.84
CA GLY A 87 -3.09 5.71 -4.66
C GLY A 87 -3.35 4.95 -3.36
N LYS A 88 -4.59 4.46 -3.16
CA LYS A 88 -4.94 3.63 -1.98
C LYS A 88 -4.15 2.33 -1.93
N LEU A 89 -3.99 1.63 -3.05
CA LEU A 89 -3.18 0.41 -3.12
C LEU A 89 -1.71 0.68 -2.79
N SER A 90 -1.17 1.81 -3.24
CA SER A 90 0.19 2.23 -2.92
C SER A 90 0.37 2.49 -1.41
N ALA A 91 -0.63 3.14 -0.79
CA ALA A 91 -0.66 3.32 0.66
C ALA A 91 -0.70 1.99 1.43
N ILE A 92 -1.53 1.04 0.98
CA ILE A 92 -1.64 -0.29 1.60
C ILE A 92 -0.29 -1.02 1.53
N ARG A 93 0.40 -0.97 0.38
CA ARG A 93 1.75 -1.55 0.26
C ARG A 93 2.74 -0.90 1.20
N TYR A 94 2.71 0.43 1.32
CA TYR A 94 3.56 1.16 2.25
C TYR A 94 3.35 0.72 3.71
N HIS A 95 2.10 0.62 4.17
CA HIS A 95 1.83 0.18 5.54
C HIS A 95 2.22 -1.29 5.79
N HIS A 96 2.10 -2.17 4.80
CA HIS A 96 2.59 -3.55 4.94
C HIS A 96 4.11 -3.65 4.97
N LEU A 97 4.82 -2.75 4.26
CA LEU A 97 6.28 -2.72 4.23
C LEU A 97 6.87 -2.31 5.60
N ILE A 98 6.16 -1.49 6.38
CA ILE A 98 6.63 -1.03 7.69
C ILE A 98 6.43 -2.13 8.74
N PRO A 99 7.51 -2.70 9.33
CA PRO A 99 7.39 -3.76 10.33
C PRO A 99 6.70 -3.32 11.63
N GLU A 100 6.70 -2.03 11.94
CA GLU A 100 5.99 -1.48 13.10
C GLU A 100 4.47 -1.61 12.98
N HIS A 101 3.97 -1.75 11.74
CA HIS A 101 2.55 -1.85 11.46
C HIS A 101 2.11 -3.29 11.16
N GLY A 102 3.01 -4.28 11.03
CA GLY A 102 2.64 -5.63 10.61
C GLY A 102 3.85 -6.51 10.30
N PRO A 103 3.70 -7.58 9.48
CA PRO A 103 4.79 -8.54 9.24
C PRO A 103 5.97 -7.98 8.42
N GLY A 104 5.92 -6.73 7.95
CA GLY A 104 7.00 -6.09 7.21
C GLY A 104 7.19 -6.69 5.81
N VAL A 105 6.12 -6.74 5.03
CA VAL A 105 6.06 -7.43 3.73
C VAL A 105 6.05 -6.43 2.58
N ASP A 106 6.95 -6.66 1.62
CA ASP A 106 6.91 -5.97 0.33
C ASP A 106 5.90 -6.64 -0.62
N LEU A 107 4.69 -6.09 -0.65
CA LEU A 107 3.61 -6.53 -1.53
C LEU A 107 3.87 -6.09 -2.97
N LYS A 108 4.54 -6.97 -3.73
CA LYS A 108 4.94 -6.68 -5.12
C LYS A 108 3.74 -6.41 -6.05
N PRO A 109 3.91 -5.56 -7.07
CA PRO A 109 2.94 -5.42 -8.14
C PRO A 109 2.59 -6.76 -8.79
N HIS A 110 1.29 -7.02 -8.98
CA HIS A 110 0.81 -8.24 -9.62
C HIS A 110 -0.11 -7.89 -10.80
N LYS A 111 0.01 -8.63 -11.92
CA LYS A 111 -0.70 -8.35 -13.17
C LYS A 111 -2.21 -8.24 -13.00
N ILE A 112 -2.79 -9.07 -12.13
CA ILE A 112 -4.24 -9.07 -11.86
C ILE A 112 -4.76 -7.71 -11.34
N ILE A 113 -3.94 -6.99 -10.57
CA ILE A 113 -4.29 -5.67 -10.03
C ILE A 113 -4.28 -4.65 -11.18
N THR A 114 -3.25 -4.70 -12.02
CA THR A 114 -3.14 -3.84 -13.21
C THR A 114 -4.30 -4.06 -14.17
N ASP A 115 -4.71 -5.31 -14.38
CA ASP A 115 -5.84 -5.63 -15.27
C ASP A 115 -7.17 -5.09 -14.71
N VAL A 116 -7.40 -5.16 -13.40
CA VAL A 116 -8.59 -4.57 -12.77
C VAL A 116 -8.60 -3.05 -12.86
N LEU A 117 -7.49 -2.38 -12.56
CA LEU A 117 -7.39 -0.92 -12.69
C LEU A 117 -7.64 -0.47 -14.14
N ARG A 118 -7.13 -1.20 -15.13
CA ARG A 118 -7.41 -0.95 -16.54
C ARG A 118 -8.89 -1.14 -16.88
N GLY A 119 -9.51 -2.18 -16.34
CA GLY A 119 -10.96 -2.44 -16.48
C GLY A 119 -11.79 -1.30 -15.92
N ILE A 120 -11.47 -0.83 -14.71
CA ILE A 120 -12.12 0.32 -14.06
C ILE A 120 -11.98 1.58 -14.93
N GLY A 121 -10.76 1.89 -15.38
CA GLY A 121 -10.51 3.06 -16.22
C GLY A 121 -11.32 3.07 -17.51
N ARG A 122 -11.48 1.91 -18.16
CA ARG A 122 -12.33 1.78 -19.37
C ARG A 122 -13.81 2.01 -19.07
N ARG A 123 -14.31 1.54 -17.92
CA ARG A 123 -15.71 1.72 -17.51
C ARG A 123 -16.03 3.16 -17.11
N THR A 124 -15.07 3.89 -16.54
CA THR A 124 -15.25 5.32 -16.22
C THR A 124 -15.11 6.23 -17.44
N ALA A 125 -14.34 5.82 -18.46
CA ALA A 125 -14.12 6.62 -19.67
C ALA A 125 -15.20 6.45 -20.74
N ALA A 126 -15.97 5.35 -20.71
CA ALA A 126 -17.13 5.18 -21.58
C ALA A 126 -18.34 5.88 -20.94
N PRO A 127 -18.87 6.98 -21.50
CA PRO A 127 -20.16 7.48 -21.06
C PRO A 127 -21.21 6.41 -21.36
N GLU A 128 -22.22 6.25 -20.49
CA GLU A 128 -23.37 5.39 -20.73
C GLU A 128 -23.88 5.62 -22.17
N ARG A 129 -23.69 4.62 -23.04
CA ARG A 129 -24.42 4.60 -24.30
C ARG A 129 -25.88 4.39 -23.92
N ARG A 130 -26.66 5.47 -23.87
CA ARG A 130 -28.13 5.37 -23.86
C ARG A 130 -28.52 4.48 -25.04
N ALA A 131 -29.18 3.37 -24.72
CA ALA A 131 -29.75 2.48 -25.72
C ALA A 131 -30.80 3.24 -26.56
N PRO A 132 -30.97 2.90 -27.85
CA PRO A 132 -32.03 3.46 -28.70
C PRO A 132 -33.43 3.10 -28.22
#